data_AF-A0A9D8DHP7-F1
#
_entry.id   AF-A0A9D8DHP7-F1
#
_cell.length_a   1.000
_cell.length_b   1.000
_cell.length_c   1.000
_cell.angle_alpha   90.00
_cell.angle_beta   90.00
_cell.angle_gamma   90.00
#
_symmetry.space_group_name_H-M   'P 1'
#
loop_
_entity.id
_entity.type
_entity.pdbx_description
1 polymer ?
#
loop_
_entity_poly.entity_id
_entity_poly.type
_entity_poly.pdbx_seq_one_letter_code
_entity_poly.pdbx_strand_id
1 'polypeptide(L)'
;MGQEITVNARQGSSPSVRIFDCNRSLTSMAIERYASMADAKGSRPPDVLANRLLGLGATRVTIYSSDVTVEAPAEKWDALEPKVVETIQRLFGFYGDDAGWSDENLRAMGVEPLPRPEPTA
;
A
#
# COMPACT_ATOMS: atom_id res chain seq x y z
N MET A 1 12.49 -17.73 0.02
CA MET A 1 11.44 -17.17 0.89
C MET A 1 11.36 -15.70 0.54
N GLY A 2 10.36 -15.26 -0.22
CA GLY A 2 10.24 -13.85 -0.54
C GLY A 2 9.93 -13.07 0.73
N GLN A 3 10.62 -11.96 0.93
CA GLN A 3 10.49 -11.21 2.17
C GLN A 3 9.13 -10.51 2.21
N GLU A 4 8.39 -10.73 3.31
CA GLU A 4 7.25 -9.93 3.69
C GLU A 4 7.66 -8.46 3.76
N ILE A 5 6.74 -7.56 3.39
CA ILE A 5 7.01 -6.13 3.50
C ILE A 5 6.90 -5.75 4.96
N THR A 6 8.00 -5.28 5.53
CA THR A 6 7.99 -4.67 6.85
C THR A 6 7.42 -3.28 6.70
N VAL A 7 6.39 -2.99 7.50
CA VAL A 7 5.73 -1.68 7.55
C VAL A 7 5.91 -1.12 8.96
N ASN A 8 6.47 0.07 9.08
CA ASN A 8 6.61 0.78 10.34
C ASN A 8 5.65 1.97 10.38
N ALA A 9 4.69 1.94 11.30
CA ALA A 9 3.74 3.01 11.50
C ALA A 9 4.30 4.05 12.49
N ARG A 10 4.28 5.32 12.09
CA ARG A 10 4.68 6.45 12.93
C ARG A 10 3.64 7.57 12.88
N GLN A 11 3.54 8.32 13.98
CA GLN A 11 2.69 9.50 14.02
C GLN A 11 3.28 10.63 13.16
N GLY A 12 2.43 11.29 12.38
CA GLY A 12 2.78 12.51 11.67
C GLY A 12 2.72 13.75 12.55
N SER A 13 2.77 14.93 11.92
CA SER A 13 2.68 16.24 12.60
C SER A 13 1.31 16.52 13.24
N SER A 14 0.31 15.67 13.01
CA SER A 14 -1.04 15.81 13.55
C SER A 14 -1.58 14.46 13.97
N PRO A 15 -2.47 14.38 14.98
CA PRO A 15 -3.07 13.13 15.43
C PRO A 15 -3.93 12.44 14.36
N SER A 16 -4.36 13.20 13.34
CA SER A 16 -5.07 12.69 12.16
C SER A 16 -4.16 12.07 11.11
N VAL A 17 -2.84 12.23 11.22
CA VAL A 17 -1.87 11.81 10.20
C VAL A 17 -1.04 10.64 10.72
N ARG A 18 -0.94 9.58 9.92
CA ARG A 18 -0.04 8.46 10.14
C ARG A 18 0.82 8.25 8.91
N ILE A 19 2.10 7.99 9.14
CA ILE A 19 3.07 7.72 8.07
C ILE A 19 3.50 6.28 8.25
N PHE A 20 3.47 5.53 7.16
CA PHE A 20 3.86 4.13 7.09
C PHE A 20 5.10 4.03 6.22
N ASP A 21 6.23 3.72 6.84
CA ASP A 21 7.49 3.48 6.14
C ASP A 21 7.56 2.00 5.76
N CYS A 22 7.79 1.73 4.47
CA CYS A 22 7.87 0.37 3.93
C CYS A 22 9.32 0.04 3.57
N ASN A 23 9.75 -1.21 3.75
CA ASN A 23 11.08 -1.63 3.29
C ASN A 23 11.21 -1.75 1.76
N ARG A 24 10.22 -1.30 0.98
CA ARG A 24 10.20 -1.29 -0.49
C ARG A 24 9.62 0.02 -1.03
N SER A 25 10.20 0.49 -2.13
CA SER A 25 9.65 1.62 -2.89
C SER A 25 8.39 1.21 -3.66
N LEU A 26 7.30 1.95 -3.45
CA LEU A 26 6.00 1.82 -4.10
C LEU A 26 5.85 2.71 -5.34
N THR A 27 6.61 3.80 -5.38
CA THR A 27 6.70 4.72 -6.52
C THR A 27 8.16 4.92 -6.88
N SER A 28 8.44 5.30 -8.13
CA SER A 28 9.76 5.82 -8.50
C SER A 28 9.93 7.26 -7.99
N MET A 29 9.81 8.28 -8.85
CA MET A 29 10.12 9.68 -8.50
C MET A 29 8.89 10.60 -8.34
N ALA A 30 7.68 10.07 -8.53
CA ALA A 30 6.46 10.86 -8.40
C ALA A 30 5.95 10.87 -6.96
N ILE A 31 5.47 12.03 -6.51
CA ILE A 31 4.66 12.14 -5.30
C ILE A 31 3.20 12.01 -5.72
N GLU A 32 2.61 10.86 -5.43
CA GLU A 32 1.21 10.58 -5.76
C GLU A 32 0.33 11.06 -4.61
N ARG A 33 -0.71 11.85 -4.91
CA ARG A 33 -1.66 12.36 -3.92
C ARG A 33 -3.07 12.04 -4.35
N TYR A 34 -3.82 11.40 -3.44
CA TYR A 34 -5.19 10.96 -3.67
C TYR A 34 -6.08 11.56 -2.59
N ALA A 35 -7.06 12.36 -3.00
CA ALA A 35 -8.06 12.96 -2.12
C ALA A 35 -9.38 12.19 -2.15
N SER A 36 -9.57 11.32 -3.14
CA SER A 36 -10.80 10.54 -3.30
C SER A 36 -10.55 9.27 -4.11
N MET A 37 -11.39 8.25 -3.94
CA MET A 37 -11.31 7.01 -4.73
C MET A 37 -11.45 7.27 -6.23
N ALA A 38 -12.08 8.40 -6.61
CA ALA A 38 -12.19 8.83 -8.00
C ALA A 38 -10.83 9.20 -8.63
N ASP A 39 -9.86 9.65 -7.84
CA ASP A 39 -8.49 9.95 -8.27
C ASP A 39 -7.65 8.66 -8.39
N ALA A 40 -8.02 7.62 -7.64
CA ALA A 40 -7.32 6.35 -7.52
C ALA A 40 -7.96 5.25 -8.40
N LYS A 41 -8.12 5.52 -9.69
CA LYS A 41 -8.75 4.58 -10.66
C LYS A 41 -7.78 3.76 -11.50
N GLY A 42 -6.48 4.02 -11.39
CA GLY A 42 -5.48 3.31 -12.16
C GLY A 42 -5.20 1.90 -11.63
N SER A 43 -4.52 1.09 -12.45
CA SER A 43 -4.08 -0.26 -12.09
C SER A 43 -2.67 -0.29 -11.51
N ARG A 44 -2.03 0.87 -11.28
CA ARG A 44 -0.68 0.92 -10.71
C ARG A 44 -0.75 0.60 -9.21
N PRO A 45 0.31 0.06 -8.60
CA PRO A 45 0.38 -0.18 -7.15
C PRO A 45 -0.06 0.99 -6.28
N PRO A 46 0.39 2.24 -6.51
CA PRO A 46 -0.04 3.37 -5.69
C PRO A 46 -1.53 3.68 -5.86
N ASP A 47 -2.11 3.50 -7.06
CA ASP A 47 -3.53 3.76 -7.31
C ASP A 47 -4.39 2.73 -6.55
N VAL A 48 -4.09 1.44 -6.68
CA VAL A 48 -4.83 0.37 -6.01
C VAL A 48 -4.70 0.47 -4.50
N LEU A 49 -3.49 0.77 -4.00
CA LEU A 49 -3.28 0.98 -2.57
C LEU A 49 -4.12 2.17 -2.08
N ALA A 50 -4.02 3.32 -2.75
CA ALA A 50 -4.77 4.50 -2.37
C ALA A 50 -6.28 4.26 -2.41
N ASN A 51 -6.80 3.58 -3.44
CA ASN A 51 -8.20 3.23 -3.56
C ASN A 51 -8.68 2.41 -2.34
N ARG A 52 -7.94 1.37 -1.97
CA ARG A 52 -8.25 0.51 -0.82
C ARG A 52 -8.20 1.28 0.49
N LEU A 53 -7.16 2.08 0.72
CA LEU A 53 -7.00 2.88 1.94
C LEU A 53 -8.12 3.91 2.11
N LEU A 54 -8.52 4.57 1.02
CA LEU A 54 -9.66 5.48 1.00
C LEU A 54 -10.98 4.72 1.28
N GLY A 55 -11.15 3.52 0.72
CA GLY A 55 -12.29 2.64 1.02
C GLY A 55 -12.37 2.18 2.48
N LEU A 56 -11.24 2.08 3.19
CA LEU A 56 -11.18 1.78 4.62
C LEU A 56 -11.58 2.96 5.51
N GLY A 57 -11.72 4.16 4.94
CA GLY A 57 -12.10 5.38 5.65
C GLY A 57 -10.97 6.40 5.81
N ALA A 58 -9.86 6.26 5.08
CA ALA A 58 -8.91 7.34 4.93
C ALA A 58 -9.54 8.52 4.16
N THR A 59 -9.17 9.74 4.52
CA THR A 59 -9.61 10.97 3.86
C THR A 59 -8.63 11.46 2.81
N ARG A 60 -7.32 11.19 3.01
CA ARG A 60 -6.28 11.51 2.03
C ARG A 60 -5.15 10.50 2.12
N VAL A 61 -4.58 10.15 0.97
CA VAL A 61 -3.43 9.26 0.87
C VAL A 61 -2.36 9.94 0.02
N THR A 62 -1.14 10.00 0.52
CA THR A 62 0.04 10.46 -0.22
C THR A 62 1.07 9.35 -0.23
N ILE A 63 1.58 9.00 -1.40
CA ILE A 63 2.57 7.94 -1.56
C ILE A 63 3.81 8.55 -2.21
N TYR A 64 4.97 8.33 -1.59
CA TYR A 64 6.24 8.78 -2.11
C TYR A 64 7.35 7.78 -1.77
N SER A 65 8.00 7.23 -2.79
CA SER A 65 8.98 6.17 -2.65
C SER A 65 8.43 5.04 -1.79
N SER A 66 8.97 4.82 -0.58
CA SER A 66 8.54 3.85 0.41
C SER A 66 7.55 4.38 1.46
N ASP A 67 7.33 5.68 1.51
CA ASP A 67 6.49 6.34 2.49
C ASP A 67 5.04 6.42 2.02
N VAL A 68 4.14 5.90 2.85
CA VAL A 68 2.70 6.03 2.67
C VAL A 68 2.15 6.89 3.79
N THR A 69 1.80 8.13 3.48
CA THR A 69 1.13 9.03 4.42
C THR A 69 -0.38 8.90 4.25
N VAL A 70 -1.06 8.61 5.34
CA VAL A 70 -2.51 8.45 5.37
C VAL A 70 -3.09 9.41 6.39
N GLU A 71 -4.15 10.08 5.98
CA GLU A 71 -4.95 10.95 6.83
C GLU A 71 -6.30 10.30 7.10
N ALA A 72 -6.70 10.34 8.36
CA ALA A 72 -7.99 9.84 8.84
C ALA A 72 -8.38 10.57 10.13
N PRO A 73 -9.67 10.55 10.53
CA PRO A 73 -10.09 11.06 11.83
C PRO A 73 -9.31 10.38 12.96
N ALA A 74 -8.81 11.18 13.92
CA ALA A 74 -7.90 10.69 14.96
C ALA A 74 -8.48 9.52 15.78
N GLU A 75 -9.78 9.59 16.05
CA GLU A 75 -10.56 8.56 16.75
C GLU A 75 -10.61 7.20 16.04
N LYS A 76 -10.34 7.16 14.73
CA LYS A 76 -10.42 5.93 13.93
C LYS A 76 -9.08 5.19 13.84
N TRP A 77 -7.97 5.81 14.26
CA TRP A 77 -6.64 5.22 14.07
C TRP A 77 -6.44 3.90 14.79
N ASP A 78 -7.02 3.71 15.96
CA ASP A 78 -6.93 2.45 16.72
C ASP A 78 -7.45 1.24 15.91
N ALA A 79 -8.56 1.43 15.20
CA ALA A 79 -9.16 0.41 14.35
C ALA A 79 -8.62 0.39 12.91
N LEU A 80 -8.10 1.54 12.42
CA LEU A 80 -7.68 1.71 11.03
C LEU A 80 -6.21 1.32 10.84
N GLU A 81 -5.31 1.67 11.76
CA GLU A 81 -3.88 1.39 11.67
C GLU A 81 -3.56 -0.08 11.35
N PRO A 82 -4.06 -1.09 12.07
CA PRO A 82 -3.78 -2.49 11.76
C PRO A 82 -4.29 -2.89 10.37
N LYS A 83 -5.42 -2.35 9.91
CA LYS A 83 -5.97 -2.62 8.56
C LYS A 83 -5.13 -1.98 7.47
N VAL A 84 -4.60 -0.78 7.70
CA VAL A 84 -3.70 -0.09 6.78
C VAL A 84 -2.39 -0.88 6.65
N VAL A 85 -1.80 -1.29 7.77
CA VAL A 85 -0.60 -2.14 7.78
C VAL A 85 -0.84 -3.43 7.01
N GLU A 86 -1.92 -4.15 7.30
CA GLU A 86 -2.27 -5.39 6.59
C GLU A 86 -2.46 -5.14 5.09
N THR A 87 -3.12 -4.05 4.71
CA THR A 87 -3.37 -3.69 3.30
C THR A 87 -2.06 -3.40 2.55
N ILE A 88 -1.11 -2.72 3.19
CA ILE A 88 0.21 -2.43 2.62
C ILE A 88 1.04 -3.71 2.52
N GLN A 89 1.08 -4.53 3.56
CA GLN A 89 1.79 -5.82 3.56
C GLN A 89 1.26 -6.77 2.48
N ARG A 90 -0.07 -6.83 2.34
CA ARG A 90 -0.75 -7.65 1.35
C ARG A 90 -0.83 -7.00 -0.02
N LEU A 91 -0.36 -5.76 -0.18
CA LEU A 91 -0.37 -5.08 -1.48
C LEU A 91 0.24 -5.99 -2.52
N PHE A 92 1.42 -6.57 -2.25
CA PHE A 92 2.15 -7.45 -3.17
C PHE A 92 1.70 -8.92 -3.14
N GLY A 93 0.97 -9.35 -2.10
CA GLY A 93 0.34 -10.67 -2.08
C GLY A 93 -0.91 -10.76 -2.96
N PHE A 94 -1.54 -9.62 -3.28
CA PHE A 94 -2.76 -9.54 -4.09
C PHE A 94 -2.52 -9.34 -5.59
N TYR A 95 -1.30 -9.03 -6.03
CA TYR A 95 -0.98 -8.96 -7.45
C TYR A 95 -0.66 -10.35 -8.01
N GLY A 96 -1.67 -11.23 -8.05
CA GLY A 96 -1.66 -12.39 -8.94
C GLY A 96 -2.22 -11.98 -10.30
N ASP A 97 -1.50 -12.27 -11.38
CA ASP A 97 -1.82 -12.22 -12.84
C ASP A 97 -2.62 -11.02 -13.42
N ASP A 98 -3.72 -10.62 -12.80
CA ASP A 98 -4.75 -9.72 -13.35
C ASP A 98 -4.37 -8.23 -13.32
N ALA A 99 -3.39 -7.85 -12.50
CA ALA A 99 -3.04 -6.45 -12.24
C ALA A 99 -1.68 -6.01 -12.83
N GLY A 100 -1.11 -6.80 -13.76
CA GLY A 100 0.09 -6.40 -14.52
C GLY A 100 1.39 -6.44 -13.70
N TRP A 101 1.43 -7.17 -12.60
CA TRP A 101 2.64 -7.48 -11.83
C TRP A 101 2.87 -8.99 -11.82
N SER A 102 2.76 -9.60 -13.01
CA SER A 102 3.14 -10.98 -13.27
C SER A 102 4.58 -11.22 -12.76
N ASP A 103 4.92 -12.48 -12.47
CA ASP A 103 6.27 -12.90 -12.10
C ASP A 103 7.35 -12.29 -13.03
N GLU A 104 7.02 -12.11 -14.31
CA GLU A 104 7.86 -11.46 -15.32
C GLU A 104 8.15 -9.97 -15.03
N ASN A 105 7.13 -9.19 -14.64
CA ASN A 105 7.29 -7.77 -14.30
C ASN A 105 7.99 -7.58 -12.96
N LEU A 106 7.75 -8.48 -11.99
CA LEU A 106 8.49 -8.52 -10.73
C LEU A 106 9.98 -8.79 -11.02
N ARG A 107 10.29 -9.79 -11.86
CA ARG A 107 11.67 -10.10 -12.29
C ARG A 107 12.32 -8.95 -13.07
N ALA A 108 11.58 -8.27 -13.95
CA ALA A 108 12.06 -7.10 -14.68
C ALA A 108 12.43 -5.93 -13.76
N MET A 109 11.80 -5.85 -12.58
CA MET A 109 12.10 -4.89 -11.54
C MET A 109 13.10 -5.40 -10.49
N GLY A 110 13.72 -6.56 -10.71
CA GLY A 110 14.69 -7.17 -9.79
C GLY A 110 14.08 -7.72 -8.50
N VAL A 111 12.75 -7.92 -8.49
CA VAL A 111 11.99 -8.44 -7.36
C VAL A 111 11.69 -9.92 -7.60
N GLU A 112 12.19 -10.79 -6.71
CA GLU A 112 11.83 -12.21 -6.78
C GLU A 112 10.38 -12.42 -6.30
N PRO A 113 9.49 -13.00 -7.13
CA PRO A 113 8.10 -13.23 -6.79
C PRO A 113 7.96 -14.28 -5.68
N LEU A 114 7.03 -14.03 -4.76
CA LEU A 114 6.70 -14.95 -3.68
C LEU A 114 5.92 -16.16 -4.22
N PRO A 115 6.21 -17.41 -3.76
CA PRO A 115 5.33 -18.53 -4.06
C PRO A 115 3.94 -18.24 -3.48
N ARG A 116 2.92 -18.32 -4.35
CA ARG A 116 1.52 -18.15 -3.99
C ARG A 116 1.18 -19.11 -2.83
N PRO A 117 0.52 -18.67 -1.74
CA PRO A 117 0.00 -19.60 -0.76
C PRO A 117 -0.98 -20.54 -1.48
N GLU A 118 -0.73 -21.84 -1.38
CA GLU A 118 -1.59 -22.85 -1.97
C GLU A 118 -3.01 -22.66 -1.42
N PRO A 119 -4.05 -22.72 -2.28
CA PRO A 119 -5.42 -22.71 -1.77
C PRO A 119 -5.57 -23.94 -0.86
N THR A 120 -5.77 -23.72 0.44
CA THR A 120 -6.23 -24.77 1.34
C THR A 120 -7.54 -25.33 0.75
N ALA A 121 -7.47 -26.57 0.29
CA ALA A 121 -8.58 -27.34 -0.26
C ALA A 121 -9.64 -27.67 0.81
#